data_AF-A0A6H5FV07-F1
#
_entry.id   AF-A0A6H5FV07-F1
#
_cell.length_a   1.000
_cell.length_b   1.000
_cell.length_c   1.000
_cell.angle_alpha   90.00
_cell.angle_beta   90.00
_cell.angle_gamma   90.00
#
_symmetry.space_group_name_H-M   'P 1'
#
loop_
_entity.id
_entity.type
_entity.pdbx_description
1 polymer ?
#
loop_
_entity_poly.entity_id
_entity_poly.type
_entity_poly.pdbx_seq_one_letter_code
_entity_poly.pdbx_strand_id
1 'polypeptide(L)'
;GKPCTEGKDLCEQLTCTAGKWGVNRSGTPSTWDNIISSSNWLLTGVLGGMKSNQEKVAHYCNDPTWNDDDAAGAANKTACKLVAGGLHYISSIQENYSLGKNGVGENKNPYDNQEYKQLGHCLALRAVVEEMKKRSKICDISKGIETAFSAASAIRKKHCTNNKPCIECKLDEDYNSCPSGTDPNVKIKDKLEELLPKKEKEVGSALTNITETSGNKGPSLCDRLQCLASRVEASSNPNAVS
;
A
#
# COMPACT_ATOMS: atom_id res chain seq x y z
N GLY A 1 -19.72 15.69 0.99
CA GLY A 1 -19.44 16.50 2.20
C GLY A 1 -18.08 17.16 2.07
N LYS A 2 -17.65 17.93 3.08
CA LYS A 2 -16.27 18.44 3.14
C LYS A 2 -15.28 17.27 3.16
N PRO A 3 -14.15 17.31 2.43
CA PRO A 3 -13.11 16.28 2.50
C PRO A 3 -12.60 16.09 3.94
N CYS A 4 -12.19 14.88 4.30
CA CYS A 4 -11.58 14.62 5.60
C CYS A 4 -10.14 15.13 5.68
N THR A 5 -9.51 15.43 4.54
CA THR A 5 -8.10 15.84 4.40
C THR A 5 -7.80 17.31 4.70
N GLU A 6 -8.80 18.16 4.92
CA GLU A 6 -8.59 19.60 5.17
C GLU A 6 -8.22 19.88 6.65
N GLY A 7 -6.96 20.25 6.90
CA GLY A 7 -6.50 20.82 8.18
C GLY A 7 -6.42 19.83 9.35
N LYS A 8 -6.29 18.53 9.06
CA LYS A 8 -6.31 17.45 10.04
C LYS A 8 -5.03 16.60 9.99
N ASP A 9 -4.60 16.08 11.13
CA ASP A 9 -3.57 15.06 11.17
C ASP A 9 -4.08 13.72 10.58
N LEU A 10 -3.17 12.77 10.35
CA LEU A 10 -3.53 11.49 9.74
C LEU A 10 -4.58 10.71 10.56
N CYS A 11 -4.47 10.68 11.89
CA CYS A 11 -5.41 9.92 12.72
C CYS A 11 -6.80 10.57 12.74
N GLU A 12 -6.86 11.89 12.73
CA GLU A 12 -8.10 12.66 12.56
C GLU A 12 -8.74 12.44 11.18
N GLN A 13 -7.92 12.39 10.12
CA GLN A 13 -8.37 12.04 8.76
C GLN A 13 -8.97 10.62 8.73
N LEU A 14 -8.28 9.66 9.35
CA LEU A 14 -8.72 8.27 9.46
C LEU A 14 -10.04 8.18 10.23
N THR A 15 -10.14 8.86 11.37
CA THR A 15 -11.34 8.89 12.21
C THR A 15 -12.53 9.50 11.46
N CYS A 16 -12.32 10.63 10.78
CA CYS A 16 -13.33 11.28 9.94
C CYS A 16 -13.83 10.36 8.82
N THR A 17 -12.91 9.70 8.14
CA THR A 17 -13.20 8.83 6.98
C THR A 17 -14.01 7.61 7.40
N ALA A 18 -13.65 6.98 8.53
CA ALA A 18 -14.40 5.85 9.08
C ALA A 18 -15.80 6.26 9.56
N GLY A 19 -15.92 7.44 10.18
CA GLY A 19 -17.20 8.02 10.58
C GLY A 19 -18.14 8.20 9.39
N LYS A 20 -17.68 8.84 8.32
CA LYS A 20 -18.45 9.02 7.08
C LYS A 20 -18.83 7.69 6.43
N TRP A 21 -17.91 6.73 6.38
CA TRP A 21 -18.16 5.40 5.82
C TRP A 21 -19.34 4.71 6.48
N GLY A 22 -19.43 4.81 7.82
CA GLY A 22 -20.54 4.28 8.61
C GLY A 22 -21.85 5.01 8.33
N VAL A 23 -21.85 6.34 8.43
CA VAL A 23 -23.05 7.15 8.20
C VAL A 23 -23.65 6.89 6.81
N ASN A 24 -22.79 6.78 5.79
CA ASN A 24 -23.21 6.53 4.42
C ASN A 24 -23.81 5.13 4.17
N ARG A 25 -23.69 4.19 5.13
CA ARG A 25 -24.16 2.79 5.00
C ARG A 25 -25.26 2.42 5.97
N SER A 26 -25.13 2.82 7.23
CA SER A 26 -26.02 2.43 8.33
C SER A 26 -26.66 3.61 9.04
N GLY A 27 -26.36 4.85 8.62
CA GLY A 27 -26.83 6.06 9.30
C GLY A 27 -26.10 6.36 10.61
N THR A 28 -25.11 5.56 10.99
CA THR A 28 -24.34 5.69 12.24
C THR A 28 -22.83 5.73 11.97
N PRO A 29 -22.04 6.56 12.67
CA PRO A 29 -20.58 6.56 12.53
C PRO A 29 -19.96 5.19 12.79
N SER A 30 -18.84 4.90 12.12
CA SER A 30 -18.08 3.66 12.32
C SER A 30 -16.60 3.93 12.60
N THR A 31 -15.84 2.86 12.79
CA THR A 31 -14.41 2.86 13.13
C THR A 31 -13.62 2.06 12.10
N TRP A 32 -12.29 2.25 12.07
CA TRP A 32 -11.43 1.43 11.21
C TRP A 32 -11.39 -0.03 11.64
N ASP A 33 -11.57 -0.35 12.92
CA ASP A 33 -11.68 -1.73 13.39
C ASP A 33 -12.86 -2.44 12.72
N ASN A 34 -14.03 -1.80 12.70
CA ASN A 34 -15.22 -2.34 12.02
C ASN A 34 -14.99 -2.46 10.51
N ILE A 35 -14.37 -1.46 9.89
CA ILE A 35 -14.08 -1.48 8.46
C ILE A 35 -13.13 -2.63 8.15
N ILE A 36 -11.95 -2.69 8.79
CA ILE A 36 -10.93 -3.71 8.54
C ILE A 36 -11.49 -5.11 8.77
N SER A 37 -12.19 -5.33 9.88
CA SER A 37 -12.78 -6.63 10.23
C SER A 37 -13.84 -7.11 9.22
N SER A 38 -14.51 -6.20 8.52
CA SER A 38 -15.52 -6.52 7.51
C SER A 38 -15.03 -6.44 6.06
N SER A 39 -13.75 -6.11 5.84
CA SER A 39 -13.25 -5.65 4.53
C SER A 39 -12.19 -6.55 3.91
N ASN A 40 -12.57 -7.76 3.50
CA ASN A 40 -11.73 -8.63 2.67
C ASN A 40 -11.26 -7.97 1.35
N TRP A 41 -11.99 -6.95 0.88
CA TRP A 41 -11.65 -6.19 -0.31
C TRP A 41 -10.36 -5.36 -0.16
N LEU A 42 -9.98 -4.96 1.06
CA LEU A 42 -8.80 -4.11 1.31
C LEU A 42 -7.52 -4.77 0.78
N LEU A 43 -7.25 -6.00 1.22
CA LEU A 43 -6.07 -6.75 0.80
C LEU A 43 -6.21 -7.27 -0.63
N THR A 44 -7.35 -7.84 -1.00
CA THR A 44 -7.50 -8.45 -2.33
C THR A 44 -7.37 -7.42 -3.47
N GLY A 45 -7.91 -6.21 -3.29
CA GLY A 45 -7.78 -5.12 -4.26
C GLY A 45 -6.32 -4.68 -4.45
N VAL A 46 -5.63 -4.37 -3.34
CA VAL A 46 -4.24 -3.86 -3.42
C VAL A 46 -3.27 -4.93 -3.91
N LEU A 47 -3.37 -6.17 -3.44
CA LEU A 47 -2.52 -7.29 -3.89
C LEU A 47 -2.74 -7.60 -5.37
N GLY A 48 -3.99 -7.50 -5.84
CA GLY A 48 -4.30 -7.59 -7.27
C GLY A 48 -3.67 -6.45 -8.06
N GLY A 49 -3.76 -5.23 -7.55
CA GLY A 49 -3.13 -4.04 -8.13
C GLY A 49 -1.61 -4.16 -8.27
N MET A 50 -0.93 -4.58 -7.20
CA MET A 50 0.52 -4.81 -7.20
C MET A 50 0.94 -5.79 -8.30
N LYS A 51 0.18 -6.89 -8.48
CA LYS A 51 0.49 -7.89 -9.50
C LYS A 51 0.23 -7.39 -10.92
N SER A 52 -0.96 -6.85 -11.18
CA SER A 52 -1.46 -6.62 -12.54
C SER A 52 -0.96 -5.32 -13.19
N ASN A 53 -0.37 -4.41 -12.42
CA ASN A 53 -0.06 -3.07 -12.91
C ASN A 53 1.44 -2.78 -13.10
N GLN A 54 2.32 -3.75 -12.84
CA GLN A 54 3.78 -3.55 -12.85
C GLN A 54 4.31 -2.92 -14.14
N GLU A 55 3.85 -3.39 -15.30
CA GLU A 55 4.28 -2.87 -16.60
C GLU A 55 3.81 -1.42 -16.86
N LYS A 56 2.67 -1.02 -16.29
CA LYS A 56 2.14 0.35 -16.46
C LYS A 56 2.93 1.40 -15.70
N VAL A 57 3.72 0.97 -14.71
CA VAL A 57 4.47 1.83 -13.80
C VAL A 57 5.98 1.58 -13.85
N ALA A 58 6.44 0.67 -14.72
CA ALA A 58 7.84 0.28 -14.81
C ALA A 58 8.77 1.48 -15.05
N HIS A 59 8.30 2.50 -15.76
CA HIS A 59 9.08 3.72 -16.03
C HIS A 59 9.38 4.57 -14.78
N TYR A 60 8.64 4.37 -13.68
CA TYR A 60 8.96 4.99 -12.38
C TYR A 60 10.03 4.22 -11.60
N CYS A 61 10.43 3.04 -12.07
CA CYS A 61 11.36 2.11 -11.41
C CYS A 61 12.66 1.94 -12.20
N ASN A 62 13.16 3.05 -12.73
CA ASN A 62 14.37 3.12 -13.54
C ASN A 62 15.49 3.78 -12.75
N ASP A 63 16.22 2.97 -11.99
CA ASP A 63 17.48 3.38 -11.37
C ASP A 63 18.64 2.74 -12.16
N PRO A 64 19.64 3.52 -12.64
CA PRO A 64 20.77 2.99 -13.39
C PRO A 64 21.65 2.03 -12.58
N THR A 65 21.52 1.99 -11.25
CA THR A 65 22.21 1.02 -10.41
C THR A 65 21.49 -0.33 -10.34
N TRP A 66 20.26 -0.44 -10.86
CA TRP A 66 19.47 -1.69 -10.83
C TRP A 66 19.62 -2.47 -12.13
N ASN A 67 20.79 -3.08 -12.30
CA ASN A 67 21.09 -3.94 -13.43
C ASN A 67 20.62 -5.38 -13.16
N ASP A 68 20.24 -6.09 -14.21
CA ASP A 68 19.69 -7.45 -14.07
C ASP A 68 20.76 -8.51 -13.71
N ASP A 69 22.05 -8.16 -13.84
CA ASP A 69 23.21 -8.98 -13.40
C ASP A 69 23.57 -8.78 -11.91
N ASP A 70 22.87 -7.87 -11.22
CA ASP A 70 23.02 -7.62 -9.78
C ASP A 70 21.74 -8.03 -9.05
N ALA A 71 21.85 -9.03 -8.18
CA ALA A 71 20.71 -9.55 -7.43
C ALA A 71 20.07 -8.48 -6.52
N ALA A 72 20.87 -7.57 -5.94
CA ALA A 72 20.35 -6.49 -5.10
C ALA A 72 19.53 -5.48 -5.92
N GLY A 73 20.06 -5.07 -7.08
CA GLY A 73 19.39 -4.22 -8.05
C GLY A 73 18.09 -4.83 -8.58
N ALA A 74 18.14 -6.11 -8.99
CA ALA A 74 16.96 -6.83 -9.45
C ALA A 74 15.85 -6.92 -8.37
N ALA A 75 16.24 -7.16 -7.11
CA ALA A 75 15.31 -7.18 -5.98
C ALA A 75 14.65 -5.81 -5.74
N ASN A 76 15.43 -4.73 -5.78
CA ASN A 76 14.91 -3.37 -5.61
C ASN A 76 13.99 -2.95 -6.77
N LYS A 77 14.36 -3.26 -8.01
CA LYS A 77 13.52 -3.03 -9.20
C LYS A 77 12.19 -3.77 -9.10
N THR A 78 12.21 -5.02 -8.64
CA THR A 78 11.01 -5.83 -8.40
C THR A 78 10.13 -5.24 -7.31
N ALA A 79 10.72 -4.84 -6.18
CA ALA A 79 10.00 -4.20 -5.08
C ALA A 79 9.35 -2.89 -5.52
N CYS A 80 10.08 -2.05 -6.26
CA CYS A 80 9.56 -0.81 -6.81
C CYS A 80 8.34 -1.05 -7.69
N LYS A 81 8.44 -1.98 -8.66
CA LYS A 81 7.34 -2.27 -9.60
C LYS A 81 6.08 -2.76 -8.88
N LEU A 82 6.22 -3.63 -7.88
CA LEU A 82 5.10 -4.13 -7.10
C LEU A 82 4.41 -3.00 -6.32
N VAL A 83 5.18 -2.20 -5.58
CA VAL A 83 4.63 -1.10 -4.77
C VAL A 83 4.01 -0.02 -5.66
N ALA A 84 4.68 0.38 -6.74
CA ALA A 84 4.15 1.32 -7.71
C ALA A 84 2.87 0.79 -8.38
N GLY A 85 2.76 -0.52 -8.60
CA GLY A 85 1.55 -1.17 -9.13
C GLY A 85 0.36 -1.05 -8.17
N GLY A 86 0.62 -1.17 -6.87
CA GLY A 86 -0.34 -0.89 -5.79
C GLY A 86 -0.76 0.58 -5.75
N LEU A 87 0.21 1.51 -5.81
CA LEU A 87 -0.05 2.95 -5.85
C LEU A 87 -0.87 3.35 -7.09
N HIS A 88 -0.59 2.75 -8.24
CA HIS A 88 -1.37 2.96 -9.45
C HIS A 88 -2.80 2.45 -9.30
N TYR A 89 -3.00 1.25 -8.73
CA TYR A 89 -4.34 0.74 -8.44
C TYR A 89 -5.12 1.72 -7.55
N ILE A 90 -4.54 2.13 -6.43
CA ILE A 90 -5.15 3.09 -5.49
C ILE A 90 -5.55 4.38 -6.22
N SER A 91 -4.62 4.97 -6.97
CA SER A 91 -4.84 6.22 -7.69
C SER A 91 -5.87 6.10 -8.83
N SER A 92 -6.14 4.89 -9.30
CA SER A 92 -7.12 4.60 -10.36
C SER A 92 -8.51 4.30 -9.83
N ILE A 93 -8.71 4.26 -8.51
CA ILE A 93 -10.03 4.10 -7.91
C ILE A 93 -10.83 5.37 -8.20
N GLN A 94 -11.85 5.20 -9.04
CA GLN A 94 -12.74 6.27 -9.46
C GLN A 94 -14.18 5.88 -9.16
N GLU A 95 -14.78 6.54 -8.18
CA GLU A 95 -16.17 6.31 -7.82
C GLU A 95 -17.08 7.28 -8.55
N ASN A 96 -18.25 6.79 -8.99
CA ASN A 96 -19.28 7.60 -9.62
C ASN A 96 -20.62 7.34 -8.94
N TYR A 97 -21.51 8.33 -9.05
CA TYR A 97 -22.86 8.17 -8.54
C TYR A 97 -23.54 7.01 -9.27
N SER A 98 -24.17 6.11 -8.50
CA SER A 98 -24.88 4.96 -9.02
C SER A 98 -26.04 4.64 -8.09
N LEU A 99 -27.21 4.35 -8.63
CA LEU A 99 -28.34 3.82 -7.86
C LEU A 99 -28.29 2.29 -7.73
N GLY A 100 -27.35 1.64 -8.41
CA GLY A 100 -27.24 0.19 -8.46
C GLY A 100 -28.46 -0.47 -9.13
N LYS A 101 -28.56 -1.81 -9.02
CA LYS A 101 -29.76 -2.58 -9.34
C LYS A 101 -30.28 -3.22 -8.06
N ASN A 102 -31.51 -2.91 -7.67
CA ASN A 102 -32.12 -3.39 -6.40
C ASN A 102 -31.24 -3.09 -5.16
N GLY A 103 -30.62 -1.91 -5.13
CA GLY A 103 -29.69 -1.50 -4.05
C GLY A 103 -28.29 -2.14 -4.12
N VAL A 104 -28.07 -3.13 -4.98
CA VAL A 104 -26.74 -3.74 -5.18
C VAL A 104 -25.90 -2.84 -6.07
N GLY A 105 -24.71 -2.44 -5.59
CA GLY A 105 -23.82 -1.52 -6.30
C GLY A 105 -24.27 -0.06 -6.25
N GLU A 106 -25.17 0.28 -5.30
CA GLU A 106 -25.52 1.67 -5.02
C GLU A 106 -24.31 2.44 -4.47
N ASN A 107 -24.09 3.63 -5.02
CA ASN A 107 -23.11 4.59 -4.58
C ASN A 107 -23.71 6.01 -4.63
N LYS A 108 -24.41 6.40 -3.57
CA LYS A 108 -24.97 7.75 -3.41
C LYS A 108 -23.92 8.79 -3.00
N ASN A 109 -22.78 8.35 -2.47
CA ASN A 109 -21.74 9.21 -1.90
C ASN A 109 -20.37 8.95 -2.55
N PRO A 110 -20.20 9.17 -3.86
CA PRO A 110 -19.00 8.78 -4.58
C PRO A 110 -17.73 9.50 -4.10
N TYR A 111 -17.86 10.73 -3.61
CA TYR A 111 -16.76 11.50 -3.05
C TYR A 111 -16.17 10.81 -1.81
N ASP A 112 -17.00 10.58 -0.79
CA ASP A 112 -16.58 9.91 0.44
C ASP A 112 -16.20 8.45 0.17
N ASN A 113 -16.88 7.81 -0.80
CA ASN A 113 -16.60 6.42 -1.16
C ASN A 113 -15.23 6.24 -1.82
N GLN A 114 -14.79 7.19 -2.64
CA GLN A 114 -13.46 7.17 -3.21
C GLN A 114 -12.41 7.44 -2.14
N GLU A 115 -12.64 8.45 -1.29
CA GLU A 115 -11.76 8.84 -0.19
C GLU A 115 -11.45 7.64 0.73
N TYR A 116 -12.47 6.94 1.25
CA TYR A 116 -12.21 5.80 2.15
C TYR A 116 -11.60 4.59 1.42
N LYS A 117 -11.97 4.34 0.16
CA LYS A 117 -11.42 3.20 -0.59
C LYS A 117 -9.93 3.39 -0.81
N GLN A 118 -9.54 4.57 -1.30
CA GLN A 118 -8.15 4.88 -1.52
C GLN A 118 -7.36 4.85 -0.21
N LEU A 119 -7.90 5.44 0.86
CA LEU A 119 -7.23 5.46 2.17
C LEU A 119 -7.05 4.06 2.74
N GLY A 120 -8.11 3.24 2.71
CA GLY A 120 -8.04 1.85 3.18
C GLY A 120 -7.01 1.03 2.40
N HIS A 121 -6.98 1.14 1.07
CA HIS A 121 -5.98 0.43 0.27
C HIS A 121 -4.57 0.97 0.47
N CYS A 122 -4.39 2.26 0.76
CA CYS A 122 -3.09 2.82 1.11
C CYS A 122 -2.55 2.22 2.41
N LEU A 123 -3.39 2.15 3.45
CA LEU A 123 -3.02 1.51 4.72
C LEU A 123 -2.69 0.02 4.51
N ALA A 124 -3.50 -0.68 3.70
CA ALA A 124 -3.25 -2.08 3.35
C ALA A 124 -1.94 -2.26 2.56
N LEU A 125 -1.63 -1.37 1.61
CA LEU A 125 -0.37 -1.38 0.86
C LEU A 125 0.82 -1.28 1.81
N ARG A 126 0.76 -0.39 2.81
CA ARG A 126 1.84 -0.20 3.78
C ARG A 126 2.04 -1.44 4.66
N ALA A 127 0.96 -2.06 5.14
CA ALA A 127 1.07 -3.33 5.86
C ALA A 127 1.68 -4.44 4.99
N VAL A 128 1.31 -4.52 3.71
CA VAL A 128 1.89 -5.47 2.75
C VAL A 128 3.37 -5.16 2.46
N VAL A 129 3.76 -3.88 2.41
CA VAL A 129 5.15 -3.45 2.24
C VAL A 129 6.03 -3.88 3.41
N GLU A 130 5.54 -3.74 4.64
CA GLU A 130 6.26 -4.24 5.82
C GLU A 130 6.40 -5.76 5.80
N GLU A 131 5.36 -6.48 5.38
CA GLU A 131 5.44 -7.93 5.18
C GLU A 131 6.40 -8.31 4.04
N MET A 132 6.45 -7.52 2.96
CA MET A 132 7.38 -7.69 1.86
C MET A 132 8.83 -7.54 2.31
N LYS A 133 9.14 -6.56 3.17
CA LYS A 133 10.45 -6.42 3.81
C LYS A 133 10.80 -7.65 4.65
N LYS A 134 9.87 -8.12 5.50
CA LYS A 134 10.07 -9.34 6.33
C LYS A 134 10.36 -10.58 5.47
N ARG A 135 9.71 -10.70 4.31
CA ARG A 135 9.88 -11.84 3.38
C ARG A 135 11.14 -11.74 2.53
N SER A 136 11.65 -10.54 2.25
CA SER A 136 12.95 -10.34 1.58
C SER A 136 14.09 -10.56 2.56
N LYS A 137 14.34 -11.82 2.92
CA LYS A 137 15.25 -12.17 4.03
C LYS A 137 16.72 -11.86 3.77
N ILE A 138 17.15 -11.76 2.52
CA ILE A 138 18.57 -11.61 2.17
C ILE A 138 18.83 -10.26 1.50
N CYS A 139 18.05 -9.92 0.47
CA CYS A 139 18.19 -8.66 -0.24
C CYS A 139 17.52 -7.53 0.53
N ASP A 140 18.23 -6.41 0.73
CA ASP A 140 17.57 -5.17 1.11
C ASP A 140 16.81 -4.59 -0.10
N ILE A 141 15.55 -4.23 0.15
CA ILE A 141 14.62 -3.72 -0.88
C ILE A 141 14.08 -2.33 -0.55
N SER A 142 14.65 -1.69 0.47
CA SER A 142 14.18 -0.40 1.00
C SER A 142 14.25 0.70 -0.06
N LYS A 143 15.38 0.78 -0.80
CA LYS A 143 15.55 1.71 -1.93
C LYS A 143 14.45 1.53 -2.99
N GLY A 144 14.10 0.30 -3.32
CA GLY A 144 13.01 -0.02 -4.26
C GLY A 144 11.66 0.52 -3.81
N ILE A 145 11.34 0.31 -2.53
CA ILE A 145 10.11 0.79 -1.89
C ILE A 145 10.07 2.33 -1.89
N GLU A 146 11.15 2.98 -1.47
CA GLU A 146 11.28 4.44 -1.41
C GLU A 146 11.12 5.09 -2.79
N THR A 147 11.75 4.52 -3.82
CA THR A 147 11.58 4.98 -5.21
C THR A 147 10.12 4.93 -5.65
N ALA A 148 9.40 3.85 -5.32
CA ALA A 148 7.99 3.73 -5.67
C ALA A 148 7.12 4.78 -4.96
N PHE A 149 7.31 4.98 -3.65
CA PHE A 149 6.57 5.99 -2.89
C PHE A 149 6.92 7.43 -3.30
N SER A 150 8.16 7.69 -3.72
CA SER A 150 8.57 8.98 -4.29
C SER A 150 7.81 9.29 -5.60
N ALA A 151 7.40 8.27 -6.34
CA ALA A 151 6.56 8.41 -7.53
C ALA A 151 5.06 8.57 -7.23
N ALA A 152 4.60 8.42 -5.97
CA ALA A 152 3.19 8.41 -5.62
C ALA A 152 2.44 9.67 -6.09
N SER A 153 3.04 10.86 -5.96
CA SER A 153 2.43 12.11 -6.41
C SER A 153 2.23 12.15 -7.93
N ALA A 154 3.23 11.69 -8.69
CA ALA A 154 3.17 11.62 -10.15
C ALA A 154 2.14 10.58 -10.64
N ILE A 155 2.12 9.40 -10.01
CA ILE A 155 1.12 8.35 -10.27
C ILE A 155 -0.29 8.88 -9.99
N ARG A 156 -0.49 9.53 -8.83
CA ARG A 156 -1.77 10.15 -8.45
C ARG A 156 -2.24 11.15 -9.48
N LYS A 157 -1.39 12.12 -9.83
CA LYS A 157 -1.71 13.19 -10.80
C LYS A 157 -2.13 12.63 -12.16
N LYS A 158 -1.53 11.50 -12.58
CA LYS A 158 -1.83 10.87 -13.88
C LYS A 158 -3.13 10.07 -13.89
N HIS A 159 -3.47 9.38 -12.80
CA HIS A 159 -4.53 8.37 -12.80
C HIS A 159 -5.81 8.79 -12.08
N CYS A 160 -5.73 9.82 -11.24
CA CYS A 160 -6.86 10.34 -10.50
C CYS A 160 -7.46 11.56 -11.19
N THR A 161 -8.35 11.32 -12.15
CA THR A 161 -8.77 12.32 -13.14
C THR A 161 -10.21 12.80 -12.99
N ASN A 162 -10.94 12.34 -11.97
CA ASN A 162 -12.39 12.51 -11.89
C ASN A 162 -12.87 13.67 -10.99
N ASN A 163 -12.01 14.64 -10.67
CA ASN A 163 -12.27 15.82 -9.83
C ASN A 163 -12.87 15.51 -8.43
N LYS A 164 -12.69 14.27 -7.94
CA LYS A 164 -13.05 13.85 -6.57
C LYS A 164 -11.80 13.80 -5.68
N PRO A 165 -11.95 13.75 -4.35
CA PRO A 165 -10.84 13.59 -3.43
C PRO A 165 -9.90 12.48 -3.89
N CYS A 166 -8.62 12.82 -3.89
CA CYS A 166 -7.59 11.89 -4.27
C CYS A 166 -6.42 11.99 -3.30
N ILE A 167 -6.28 10.95 -2.48
CA ILE A 167 -5.22 10.92 -1.49
C ILE A 167 -3.87 10.70 -2.18
N GLU A 168 -2.83 11.30 -1.62
CA GLU A 168 -1.47 10.92 -1.93
C GLU A 168 -1.05 9.86 -0.92
N CYS A 169 -0.90 8.61 -1.37
CA CYS A 169 -0.50 7.52 -0.48
C CYS A 169 1.02 7.61 -0.23
N LYS A 170 1.40 8.16 0.91
CA LYS A 170 2.81 8.36 1.28
C LYS A 170 3.30 7.34 2.31
N LEU A 171 4.63 7.19 2.39
CA LEU A 171 5.31 6.25 3.27
C LEU A 171 5.52 6.80 4.70
N ASP A 172 5.70 8.12 4.81
CA ASP A 172 6.21 8.87 5.97
C ASP A 172 5.14 9.30 6.99
N GLU A 173 3.85 9.20 6.68
CA GLU A 173 2.80 9.57 7.64
C GLU A 173 2.58 8.43 8.64
N ASP A 174 3.01 8.55 9.90
CA ASP A 174 2.92 7.45 10.88
C ASP A 174 1.47 7.13 11.29
N TYR A 175 0.90 6.06 10.73
CA TYR A 175 -0.42 5.52 11.13
C TYR A 175 -0.32 4.49 12.26
N ASN A 176 0.89 4.10 12.66
CA ASN A 176 1.09 3.01 13.61
C ASN A 176 0.49 3.34 14.98
N SER A 177 0.47 4.63 15.34
CA SER A 177 -0.08 5.12 16.59
C SER A 177 -1.59 5.38 16.55
N CYS A 178 -2.20 5.42 15.36
CA CYS A 178 -3.62 5.73 15.21
C CYS A 178 -4.52 4.62 15.77
N PRO A 179 -5.45 4.95 16.69
CA PRO A 179 -6.45 4.00 17.19
C PRO A 179 -7.31 3.44 16.05
N SER A 180 -7.60 2.14 16.08
CA SER A 180 -8.54 1.53 15.13
C SER A 180 -9.99 1.77 15.52
N GLY A 181 -10.28 2.02 16.80
CA GLY A 181 -11.63 2.19 17.32
C GLY A 181 -11.67 2.95 18.63
N THR A 182 -12.64 2.60 19.48
CA THR A 182 -12.87 3.28 20.78
C THR A 182 -11.84 2.90 21.84
N ASP A 183 -11.22 1.73 21.73
CA ASP A 183 -10.07 1.36 22.56
C ASP A 183 -8.80 1.99 21.97
N PRO A 184 -8.16 2.96 22.67
CA PRO A 184 -6.97 3.63 22.18
C PRO A 184 -5.74 2.71 22.10
N ASN A 185 -5.77 1.53 22.74
CA ASN A 185 -4.67 0.58 22.73
C ASN A 185 -4.63 -0.28 21.47
N VAL A 186 -5.78 -0.44 20.79
CA VAL A 186 -5.86 -1.23 19.55
C VAL A 186 -5.55 -0.32 18.38
N LYS A 187 -4.45 -0.60 17.65
CA LYS A 187 -3.99 0.25 16.55
C LYS A 187 -4.45 -0.27 15.20
N ILE A 188 -4.59 0.66 14.25
CA ILE A 188 -4.91 0.32 12.85
C ILE A 188 -3.87 -0.63 12.27
N LYS A 189 -2.58 -0.41 12.60
CA LYS A 189 -1.48 -1.29 12.18
C LYS A 189 -1.70 -2.73 12.60
N ASP A 190 -1.94 -2.96 13.89
CA ASP A 190 -2.10 -4.32 14.43
C ASP A 190 -3.24 -5.06 13.72
N LYS A 191 -4.36 -4.38 13.50
CA LYS A 191 -5.51 -4.94 12.78
C LYS A 191 -5.21 -5.31 11.33
N LEU A 192 -4.41 -4.50 10.63
CA LEU A 192 -3.99 -4.80 9.27
C LEU A 192 -3.00 -5.96 9.24
N GLU A 193 -2.04 -6.00 10.17
CA GLU A 193 -1.08 -7.08 10.29
C GLU A 193 -1.76 -8.42 10.62
N GLU A 194 -2.80 -8.42 11.46
CA GLU A 194 -3.64 -9.60 11.74
C GLU A 194 -4.40 -10.13 10.52
N LEU A 195 -4.65 -9.30 9.50
CA LEU A 195 -5.32 -9.73 8.26
C LEU A 195 -4.39 -10.45 7.29
N LEU A 196 -3.10 -10.13 7.29
CA LEU A 196 -2.12 -10.70 6.37
C LEU A 196 -2.06 -12.24 6.43
N PRO A 197 -1.89 -12.89 7.61
CA PRO A 197 -1.83 -14.35 7.67
C PRO A 197 -3.17 -15.02 7.32
N LYS A 198 -4.31 -14.33 7.52
CA LYS A 198 -5.64 -14.82 7.10
C LYS A 198 -5.80 -14.86 5.58
N LYS A 199 -4.90 -14.19 4.85
CA LYS A 199 -4.85 -14.07 3.38
C LYS A 199 -3.52 -14.58 2.81
N GLU A 200 -2.89 -15.54 3.50
CA GLU A 200 -1.53 -15.98 3.18
C GLU A 200 -1.36 -16.45 1.73
N LYS A 201 -2.37 -17.08 1.12
CA LYS A 201 -2.30 -17.51 -0.28
C LYS A 201 -2.22 -16.31 -1.21
N GLU A 202 -3.05 -15.30 -1.00
CA GLU A 202 -3.10 -14.08 -1.80
C GLU A 202 -1.84 -13.22 -1.58
N VAL A 203 -1.41 -13.07 -0.32
CA VAL A 203 -0.18 -12.35 0.04
C VAL A 203 1.04 -13.06 -0.54
N GLY A 204 1.15 -14.38 -0.33
CA GLY A 204 2.22 -15.21 -0.86
C GLY A 204 2.30 -15.12 -2.39
N SER A 205 1.16 -15.18 -3.09
CA SER A 205 1.10 -15.00 -4.54
C SER A 205 1.56 -13.62 -5.00
N ALA A 206 1.20 -12.55 -4.30
CA ALA A 206 1.60 -11.19 -4.68
C ALA A 206 3.09 -10.93 -4.44
N LEU A 207 3.65 -11.54 -3.40
CA LEU A 207 5.04 -11.36 -2.98
C LEU A 207 5.97 -12.46 -3.49
N THR A 208 5.47 -13.42 -4.28
CA THR A 208 6.25 -14.53 -4.84
C THR A 208 7.49 -14.01 -5.56
N ASN A 209 7.32 -12.99 -6.42
CA ASN A 209 8.44 -12.40 -7.18
C ASN A 209 9.57 -11.92 -6.27
N ILE A 210 9.26 -11.38 -5.08
CA ILE A 210 10.28 -10.95 -4.11
C ILE A 210 10.94 -12.15 -3.44
N THR A 211 10.15 -13.12 -2.99
CA THR A 211 10.68 -14.31 -2.32
C THR A 211 11.47 -15.22 -3.25
N GLU A 212 11.21 -15.16 -4.56
CA GLU A 212 11.86 -15.96 -5.58
C GLU A 212 12.93 -15.22 -6.37
N THR A 213 13.10 -13.90 -6.16
CA THR A 213 14.20 -13.14 -6.77
C THR A 213 15.54 -13.76 -6.37
N SER A 214 16.50 -13.74 -7.30
CA SER A 214 17.85 -14.23 -7.02
C SER A 214 18.47 -13.51 -5.84
N GLY A 215 19.32 -14.23 -5.10
CA GLY A 215 19.83 -13.77 -3.80
C GLY A 215 18.87 -14.08 -2.65
N ASN A 216 17.57 -13.84 -2.77
CA ASN A 216 16.58 -14.28 -1.77
C ASN A 216 16.30 -15.79 -1.84
N LYS A 217 16.25 -16.36 -3.05
CA LYS A 217 16.08 -17.79 -3.31
C LYS A 217 17.18 -18.31 -4.23
N GLY A 218 17.34 -19.63 -4.24
CA GLY A 218 18.29 -20.32 -5.11
C GLY A 218 19.66 -20.58 -4.46
N PRO A 219 20.52 -21.36 -5.14
CA PRO A 219 21.80 -21.80 -4.59
C PRO A 219 22.96 -20.83 -4.84
N SER A 220 22.80 -19.79 -5.68
CA SER A 220 23.90 -18.88 -6.03
C SER A 220 24.44 -18.17 -4.80
N LEU A 221 25.68 -18.48 -4.44
CA LEU A 221 26.38 -17.79 -3.36
C LEU A 221 26.71 -16.35 -3.75
N CYS A 222 27.07 -16.11 -5.01
CA CYS A 222 27.39 -14.78 -5.52
C CYS A 222 26.22 -13.82 -5.34
N ASP A 223 25.02 -14.22 -5.77
CA ASP A 223 23.81 -13.39 -5.71
C ASP A 223 23.40 -13.10 -4.26
N ARG A 224 23.59 -14.08 -3.37
CA ARG A 224 23.40 -13.87 -1.92
C ARG A 224 24.39 -12.85 -1.37
N LEU A 225 25.66 -12.95 -1.75
CA LEU A 225 26.70 -12.00 -1.31
C LEU A 225 26.43 -10.59 -1.84
N GLN A 226 25.98 -10.44 -3.08
CA GLN A 226 25.56 -9.15 -3.64
C GLN A 226 24.44 -8.51 -2.79
N CYS A 227 23.39 -9.29 -2.47
CA CYS A 227 22.29 -8.83 -1.63
C CYS A 227 22.72 -8.48 -0.19
N LEU A 228 23.57 -9.30 0.42
CA LEU A 228 24.08 -9.04 1.77
C LEU A 228 24.99 -7.81 1.82
N ALA A 229 25.85 -7.61 0.82
CA ALA A 229 26.71 -6.44 0.73
C ALA A 229 25.88 -5.15 0.70
N SER A 230 24.88 -5.08 -0.19
CA SER A 230 23.95 -3.94 -0.27
C SER A 230 23.22 -3.68 1.05
N ARG A 231 22.78 -4.73 1.76
CA ARG A 231 22.14 -4.59 3.07
C ARG A 231 23.09 -4.04 4.15
N VAL A 232 24.34 -4.47 4.16
CA VAL A 232 25.36 -3.97 5.10
C VAL A 232 25.63 -2.50 4.82
N GLU A 233 25.76 -2.10 3.55
CA GLU A 233 25.94 -0.70 3.15
C GLU A 233 24.77 0.18 3.61
N ALA A 234 23.52 -0.27 3.38
CA ALA A 234 22.33 0.43 3.84
C ALA A 234 22.27 0.58 5.37
N SER A 235 22.71 -0.44 6.11
CA SER A 235 22.75 -0.42 7.58
C SER A 235 23.88 0.45 8.13
N SER A 236 24.92 0.69 7.34
CA SER A 236 26.11 1.45 7.74
C SER A 236 25.97 2.96 7.48
N ASN A 237 24.90 3.40 6.82
CA ASN A 237 24.67 4.80 6.48
C ASN A 237 23.50 5.37 7.31
N PRO A 238 23.75 6.00 8.48
CA PRO A 238 22.70 6.47 9.39
C PRO A 238 21.83 7.62 8.85
N ASN A 239 22.13 8.17 7.67
CA ASN A 239 21.35 9.23 7.02
C ASN A 239 20.31 8.71 6.00
N ALA A 240 20.15 7.39 5.85
CA ALA A 240 19.16 6.79 4.93
C ALA A 240 17.82 6.44 5.62
N VAL A 241 17.70 6.65 6.92
CA VAL A 241 16.49 6.35 7.72
C VAL A 241 16.03 7.64 8.41
N SER A 242 15.49 8.58 7.64
CA SER A 242 14.74 9.73 8.15
C SER A 242 13.73 10.20 7.12
#